data_AF-A0A8X7PJ51-F1
#
_entry.id   AF-A0A8X7PJ51-F1
#
_cell.length_a   1.000
_cell.length_b   1.000
_cell.length_c   1.000
_cell.angle_alpha   90.00
_cell.angle_beta   90.00
_cell.angle_gamma   90.00
#
_symmetry.space_group_name_H-M   'P 1'
#
loop_
_entity.id
_entity.type
_entity.pdbx_description
1 polymer ?
#
loop_
_entity_poly.entity_id
_entity_poly.type
_entity_poly.pdbx_seq_one_letter_code
_entity_poly.pdbx_strand_id
1 'polypeptide(L)'
;MDQCLASGNIQAHYVRGIHEYFRNDNAIDGMYHLRLSAYVYYVYGVYLSDIIMLCRGEQAVGRAYLDMLGWREQIKISLHGIAVARLPVYTTTYHEIRAAITCLRNNIGRRCELCFYFRQMQKFVYMI
;
A
#
# COMPACT_ATOMS: atom_id res chain seq x y z
N MET A 1 13.60 7.49 -18.43
CA MET A 1 13.29 7.32 -16.99
C MET A 1 14.09 8.32 -16.17
N ASP A 2 15.42 8.30 -16.23
CA ASP A 2 16.28 9.10 -15.36
C ASP A 2 16.09 10.61 -15.50
N GLN A 3 15.91 11.11 -16.72
CA GLN A 3 15.58 12.52 -16.96
C GLN A 3 14.24 12.93 -16.32
N CYS A 4 13.24 12.03 -16.31
CA CYS A 4 11.94 12.29 -15.67
C CYS A 4 12.04 12.27 -14.14
N LEU A 5 12.90 11.41 -13.58
CA LEU A 5 13.18 11.40 -12.14
C LEU A 5 13.93 12.67 -11.73
N ALA A 6 14.95 13.08 -12.49
CA ALA A 6 15.69 14.31 -12.26
C ALA A 6 14.81 15.57 -12.36
N SER A 7 13.74 15.53 -13.17
CA SER A 7 12.75 16.62 -13.27
C SER A 7 11.64 16.54 -12.21
N GLY A 8 11.71 15.60 -11.25
CA GLY A 8 10.70 15.43 -10.20
C GLY A 8 9.34 14.90 -10.67
N ASN A 9 9.28 14.17 -11.79
CA ASN A 9 8.01 13.65 -12.32
C ASN A 9 7.43 12.57 -11.36
N ILE A 10 6.31 12.88 -10.72
CA ILE A 10 5.66 12.03 -9.72
C ILE A 10 5.27 10.64 -10.24
N GLN A 11 4.88 10.52 -11.52
CA GLN A 11 4.53 9.23 -12.13
C GLN A 11 5.78 8.40 -12.39
N ALA A 12 6.89 9.04 -12.78
CA ALA A 12 8.17 8.35 -12.92
C ALA A 12 8.65 7.81 -11.57
N HIS A 13 8.51 8.58 -10.49
CA HIS A 13 8.78 8.10 -9.13
C HIS A 13 7.85 6.94 -8.76
N TYR A 14 6.56 6.98 -9.10
CA TYR A 14 5.64 5.88 -8.84
C TYR A 14 6.07 4.57 -9.53
N VAL A 15 6.34 4.63 -10.84
CA VAL A 15 6.78 3.47 -11.64
C VAL A 15 8.12 2.93 -11.14
N ARG A 16 9.08 3.81 -10.85
CA ARG A 16 10.39 3.41 -10.30
C ARG A 16 10.23 2.72 -8.96
N GLY A 17 9.40 3.27 -8.08
CA GLY A 17 9.12 2.72 -6.75
C GLY A 17 8.54 1.30 -6.82
N ILE A 18 7.61 1.06 -7.74
CA ILE A 18 7.06 -0.28 -7.98
C ILE A 18 8.14 -1.27 -8.43
N HIS A 19 8.99 -0.89 -9.40
CA HIS A 19 10.03 -1.77 -9.91
C HIS A 19 11.08 -2.10 -8.84
N GLU A 20 11.57 -1.09 -8.13
CA GLU A 20 12.58 -1.30 -7.09
C GLU A 20 12.01 -2.12 -5.94
N TYR A 21 10.80 -1.79 -5.48
CA TYR A 21 10.19 -2.45 -4.34
C TYR A 21 9.78 -3.90 -4.64
N PHE A 22 9.08 -4.15 -5.74
CA PHE A 22 8.46 -5.45 -6.00
C PHE A 22 9.26 -6.37 -6.92
N ARG A 23 10.03 -5.82 -7.85
CA ARG A 23 10.77 -6.62 -8.85
C ARG A 23 12.24 -6.80 -8.47
N ASN A 24 12.89 -5.77 -7.93
CA ASN A 24 14.32 -5.79 -7.64
C ASN A 24 14.64 -6.14 -6.17
N ASP A 25 13.62 -6.36 -5.33
CA ASP A 25 13.78 -6.59 -3.88
C ASP A 25 14.54 -5.45 -3.16
N ASN A 26 14.49 -4.24 -3.71
CA ASN A 26 15.12 -3.05 -3.15
C ASN A 26 14.08 -2.22 -2.40
N ALA A 27 13.69 -2.72 -1.22
CA ALA A 27 12.62 -2.11 -0.43
C ALA A 27 12.92 -0.66 -0.01
N ILE A 28 14.18 -0.32 0.23
CA ILE A 28 14.59 1.03 0.67
C ILE A 28 14.37 2.04 -0.46
N ASP A 29 14.95 1.78 -1.64
CA ASP A 29 14.82 2.69 -2.79
C ASP A 29 13.40 2.69 -3.34
N GLY A 30 12.77 1.53 -3.37
CA GLY A 30 11.36 1.38 -3.73
C GLY A 30 10.44 2.24 -2.87
N MET A 31 10.60 2.20 -1.54
CA MET A 31 9.81 3.03 -0.65
C MET A 31 10.14 4.52 -0.77
N TYR A 32 11.40 4.87 -1.00
CA TYR A 32 11.80 6.27 -1.25
C TYR A 32 11.04 6.85 -2.45
N HIS A 33 11.06 6.15 -3.58
CA HIS A 33 10.36 6.56 -4.78
C HIS A 33 8.83 6.56 -4.62
N LEU A 34 8.24 5.57 -3.94
CA LEU A 34 6.80 5.57 -3.64
C LEU A 34 6.39 6.76 -2.78
N ARG A 35 7.16 7.09 -1.73
CA ARG A 35 6.90 8.27 -0.88
C ARG A 35 7.05 9.58 -1.64
N LEU A 36 8.03 9.71 -2.54
CA LEU A 36 8.14 10.88 -3.40
C LEU A 36 6.93 11.04 -4.33
N SER A 37 6.42 9.93 -4.87
CA SER A 37 5.18 9.99 -5.66
C SER A 37 3.98 10.42 -4.80
N ALA A 38 3.95 10.06 -3.51
CA ALA A 38 2.90 10.45 -2.57
C ALA A 38 2.92 11.93 -2.16
N TYR A 39 4.05 12.65 -2.31
CA TYR A 39 4.27 14.01 -1.77
C TYR A 39 3.26 15.06 -2.26
N VAL A 40 2.70 14.90 -3.46
CA VAL A 40 1.70 15.81 -4.04
C VAL A 40 0.31 15.18 -4.11
N TYR A 41 0.03 14.25 -3.19
CA TYR A 41 -1.23 13.48 -3.13
C TYR A 41 -1.54 12.72 -4.43
N TYR A 42 -0.50 12.24 -5.12
CA TYR A 42 -0.72 11.30 -6.22
C TYR A 42 -1.35 10.04 -5.64
N VAL A 43 -2.65 9.88 -5.88
CA VAL A 43 -3.50 8.92 -5.18
C VAL A 43 -2.93 7.51 -5.18
N TYR A 44 -2.34 7.08 -6.29
CA TYR A 44 -1.74 5.75 -6.41
C TYR A 44 -0.46 5.60 -5.58
N GLY A 45 0.36 6.66 -5.54
CA GLY A 45 1.58 6.71 -4.74
C GLY A 45 1.27 6.66 -3.25
N VAL A 46 0.35 7.52 -2.81
CA VAL A 46 -0.14 7.55 -1.42
C VAL A 46 -0.66 6.18 -1.01
N TYR A 47 -1.66 5.63 -1.72
CA TYR A 47 -2.24 4.34 -1.36
C TYR A 47 -1.20 3.24 -1.30
N LEU A 48 -0.34 3.13 -2.32
CA LEU A 48 0.60 2.02 -2.42
C LEU A 48 1.67 2.12 -1.33
N SER A 49 2.15 3.33 -1.03
CA SER A 49 3.08 3.53 0.08
C SER A 49 2.42 3.21 1.43
N ASP A 50 1.17 3.62 1.64
CA ASP A 50 0.45 3.45 2.90
C ASP A 50 0.05 1.99 3.15
N ILE A 51 -0.43 1.29 2.12
CA ILE A 51 -0.82 -0.12 2.26
C ILE A 51 0.38 -1.02 2.52
N ILE A 52 1.54 -0.71 1.91
CA ILE A 52 2.80 -1.39 2.22
C ILE A 52 3.16 -1.15 3.68
N MET A 53 3.13 0.10 4.15
CA MET A 53 3.42 0.45 5.54
C MET A 53 2.49 -0.27 6.52
N LEU A 54 1.18 -0.28 6.24
CA LEU A 54 0.22 -1.07 7.02
C LEU A 54 0.56 -2.56 7.06
N CYS A 55 0.83 -3.16 5.90
CA CYS A 55 1.16 -4.58 5.80
C CYS A 55 2.52 -4.92 6.43
N ARG A 56 3.41 -3.95 6.65
CA ARG A 56 4.69 -4.13 7.38
C ARG A 56 4.56 -3.89 8.89
N GLY A 57 3.37 -3.52 9.38
CA GLY A 57 3.13 -3.23 10.80
C GLY A 57 3.35 -1.77 11.18
N GLU A 58 3.71 -0.89 10.25
CA GLU A 58 3.85 0.57 10.47
C GLU A 58 2.47 1.25 10.45
N GLN A 59 1.65 0.86 11.41
CA GLN A 59 0.23 1.20 11.44
C GLN A 59 -0.04 2.71 11.51
N ALA A 60 0.68 3.45 12.33
CA ALA A 60 0.46 4.90 12.47
C ALA A 60 0.73 5.65 11.15
N VAL A 61 1.78 5.23 10.42
CA VAL A 61 2.18 5.84 9.14
C VAL A 61 1.20 5.44 8.05
N GLY A 62 0.91 4.14 7.91
CA GLY A 62 0.04 3.64 6.85
C GLY A 62 -1.44 4.03 7.01
N ARG A 63 -1.89 4.39 8.21
CA ARG A 63 -3.26 4.87 8.45
C ARG A 63 -3.47 6.33 8.02
N ALA A 64 -2.42 7.16 8.08
CA ALA A 64 -2.54 8.62 8.03
C ALA A 64 -3.25 9.17 6.79
N TYR A 65 -3.07 8.56 5.60
CA TYR A 65 -3.69 9.06 4.37
C TYR A 65 -4.72 8.10 3.76
N LEU A 66 -4.83 6.85 4.22
CA LEU A 66 -5.88 5.93 3.78
C LEU A 66 -7.29 6.39 4.20
N ASP A 67 -7.41 7.10 5.31
CA ASP A 67 -8.69 7.71 5.73
C ASP A 67 -9.12 8.89 4.83
N MET A 68 -8.17 9.60 4.22
CA MET A 68 -8.46 10.72 3.31
C MET A 68 -8.99 10.26 1.95
N LEU A 69 -8.61 9.06 1.48
CA LEU A 69 -8.75 8.70 0.08
C LEU A 69 -10.05 7.97 -0.28
N GLY A 70 -10.86 7.51 0.67
CA GLY A 70 -12.24 7.03 0.45
C GLY A 70 -12.49 5.96 -0.65
N TRP A 71 -11.47 5.33 -1.25
CA TRP A 71 -11.57 4.58 -2.53
C TRP A 71 -10.86 3.21 -2.48
N ARG A 72 -11.17 2.12 -3.22
CA ARG A 72 -11.69 1.71 -4.57
C ARG A 72 -10.60 1.33 -5.62
N GLU A 73 -10.24 0.03 -5.60
CA GLU A 73 -10.04 -0.91 -6.72
C GLU A 73 -9.05 -0.70 -7.90
N GLN A 74 -8.17 0.30 -7.93
CA GLN A 74 -7.27 0.46 -9.11
C GLN A 74 -5.83 -0.06 -8.98
N ILE A 75 -5.37 -0.52 -7.81
CA ILE A 75 -4.00 -1.05 -7.63
C ILE A 75 -3.73 -2.29 -8.50
N LYS A 76 -4.78 -3.10 -8.74
CA LYS A 76 -4.70 -4.27 -9.61
C LYS A 76 -4.16 -3.90 -11.00
N ILE A 77 -4.50 -2.72 -11.51
CA ILE A 77 -4.05 -2.24 -12.81
C ILE A 77 -2.58 -1.83 -12.73
N SER A 78 -2.19 -1.09 -11.68
CA SER A 78 -0.81 -0.62 -11.51
C SER A 78 0.21 -1.74 -11.30
N LEU A 79 -0.20 -2.85 -10.69
CA LEU A 79 0.65 -4.02 -10.47
C LEU A 79 0.46 -5.10 -11.54
N HIS A 80 -0.40 -4.85 -12.54
CA HIS A 80 -0.65 -5.81 -13.60
C HIS A 80 0.63 -6.07 -14.41
N GLY A 81 0.98 -7.35 -14.59
CA GLY A 81 2.18 -7.75 -15.33
C GLY A 81 3.49 -7.66 -14.53
N ILE A 82 3.43 -7.31 -13.24
CA ILE A 82 4.60 -7.30 -12.34
C ILE A 82 4.51 -8.54 -11.46
N ALA A 83 5.55 -9.36 -11.48
CA ALA A 83 5.66 -10.50 -10.57
C ALA A 83 5.88 -9.97 -9.15
N VAL A 84 4.79 -9.79 -8.40
CA VAL A 84 4.84 -9.30 -7.03
C VAL A 84 5.01 -10.48 -6.08
N ALA A 85 6.14 -10.57 -5.40
CA ALA A 85 6.31 -11.54 -4.33
C ALA A 85 5.54 -11.09 -3.08
N ARG A 86 4.72 -11.98 -2.52
CA ARG A 86 4.10 -11.76 -1.20
C ARG A 86 5.15 -11.96 -0.10
N LEU A 87 5.56 -10.87 0.53
CA LEU A 87 6.52 -10.94 1.64
C LEU A 87 5.89 -11.64 2.87
N PRO A 88 6.66 -12.46 3.62
CA PRO A 88 6.16 -13.11 4.84
C PRO A 88 5.60 -12.13 5.87
N VAL A 89 6.24 -10.96 6.02
CA VAL A 89 5.80 -9.90 6.94
C VAL A 89 4.36 -9.47 6.69
N TYR A 90 3.93 -9.40 5.43
CA TYR A 90 2.56 -9.03 5.07
C TYR A 90 1.55 -10.02 5.61
N THR A 91 1.90 -11.30 5.57
CA THR A 91 1.03 -12.39 6.01
C THR A 91 0.98 -12.44 7.54
N THR A 92 2.14 -12.32 8.21
CA THR A 92 2.22 -12.25 9.67
C THR A 92 1.41 -11.09 10.22
N THR A 93 1.65 -9.86 9.76
CA THR A 93 0.92 -8.68 10.22
C THR A 93 -0.58 -8.78 9.90
N TYR A 94 -0.95 -9.35 8.75
CA TYR A 94 -2.35 -9.61 8.40
C TYR A 94 -3.03 -10.54 9.43
N HIS A 95 -2.38 -11.62 9.84
CA HIS A 95 -2.93 -12.57 10.82
C HIS A 95 -3.01 -11.96 12.22
N GLU A 96 -2.02 -11.19 12.64
CA GLU A 96 -2.01 -10.48 13.93
C GLU A 96 -3.18 -9.49 14.01
N ILE A 97 -3.36 -8.66 13.00
CA ILE A 97 -4.47 -7.70 12.95
C ILE A 97 -5.80 -8.43 12.87
N ARG A 98 -5.90 -9.53 12.11
CA ARG A 98 -7.11 -10.36 12.05
C ARG A 98 -7.52 -10.88 13.43
N ALA A 99 -6.56 -11.28 14.25
CA ALA A 99 -6.77 -11.78 15.61
C ALA A 99 -7.17 -10.66 16.58
N ALA A 100 -6.64 -9.46 16.41
CA ALA A 100 -6.97 -8.29 17.22
C ALA A 100 -8.37 -7.71 16.96
N ILE A 101 -9.02 -8.04 15.83
CA ILE A 101 -10.36 -7.55 15.51
C ILE A 101 -11.42 -8.29 16.34
N THR A 102 -11.99 -7.58 17.30
CA THR A 102 -13.09 -8.04 18.16
C THR A 102 -14.46 -7.59 17.68
N CYS A 103 -14.55 -6.65 16.74
CA CYS A 103 -15.83 -6.11 16.25
C CYS A 103 -16.54 -7.09 15.28
N LEU A 104 -17.88 -7.14 15.32
CA LEU A 104 -18.70 -8.04 14.49
C LEU A 104 -18.47 -7.77 12.99
N ARG A 105 -17.72 -8.66 12.32
CA ARG A 105 -17.28 -8.53 10.91
C ARG A 105 -18.42 -8.29 9.89
N ASN A 106 -19.66 -8.66 10.24
CA ASN A 106 -20.81 -8.67 9.35
C ASN A 106 -21.76 -7.47 9.48
N ASN A 107 -21.59 -6.58 10.46
CA ASN A 107 -22.47 -5.41 10.60
C ASN A 107 -21.90 -4.22 9.83
N ILE A 108 -22.40 -4.02 8.61
CA ILE A 108 -21.91 -3.03 7.64
C ILE A 108 -22.13 -1.58 8.12
N GLY A 109 -23.13 -1.33 8.99
CA GLY A 109 -23.47 0.02 9.47
C GLY A 109 -22.57 0.58 10.57
N ARG A 110 -21.66 -0.22 11.15
CA ARG A 110 -20.70 0.20 12.21
C ARG A 110 -19.34 -0.45 12.03
N ARG A 111 -18.72 -0.35 10.85
CA ARG A 111 -17.35 -0.85 10.68
C ARG A 111 -16.41 -0.03 11.56
N CYS A 112 -15.79 -0.68 12.54
CA CYS A 112 -14.71 -0.11 13.32
C CYS A 112 -13.51 0.19 12.39
N GLU A 113 -12.70 1.22 12.68
CA GLU A 113 -11.53 1.61 11.86
C GLU A 113 -10.60 0.43 11.57
N LEU A 114 -10.33 -0.40 12.58
CA LEU A 114 -9.53 -1.64 12.43
C LEU A 114 -10.11 -2.58 11.36
N CYS A 115 -11.43 -2.71 11.28
CA CYS A 115 -12.11 -3.51 10.25
C CYS A 115 -12.00 -2.88 8.86
N PHE A 116 -11.98 -1.55 8.77
CA PHE A 116 -11.75 -0.85 7.50
C PHE A 116 -10.33 -1.14 6.98
N TYR A 117 -9.31 -0.88 7.78
CA TYR A 117 -7.91 -1.10 7.40
C TYR A 117 -7.61 -2.57 7.11
N PHE A 118 -8.15 -3.48 7.91
CA PHE A 118 -8.01 -4.91 7.68
C PHE A 118 -8.57 -5.34 6.32
N ARG A 119 -9.71 -4.78 5.87
CA ARG A 119 -10.23 -5.06 4.53
C ARG A 119 -9.32 -4.54 3.43
N GLN A 120 -8.65 -3.40 3.63
CA GLN A 120 -7.67 -2.90 2.66
C GLN A 120 -6.45 -3.82 2.60
N MET A 121 -5.92 -4.23 3.76
CA MET A 121 -4.83 -5.19 3.85
C MET A 121 -5.21 -6.52 3.19
N GLN A 122 -6.43 -7.01 3.43
CA GLN A 122 -6.95 -8.21 2.78
C GLN A 122 -6.92 -8.06 1.25
N LYS A 123 -7.43 -6.95 0.72
CA LYS A 123 -7.41 -6.71 -0.73
C LYS A 123 -5.99 -6.73 -1.28
N PHE A 124 -5.05 -6.09 -0.59
CA PHE A 124 -3.66 -6.05 -1.03
C PHE A 124 -3.00 -7.43 -0.96
N VAL A 125 -3.04 -8.08 0.20
CA VAL A 125 -2.40 -9.38 0.44
C VAL A 125 -2.93 -10.47 -0.49
N TYR A 126 -4.22 -10.50 -0.81
CA TYR A 126 -4.80 -11.49 -1.72
C TYR A 126 -4.76 -11.09 -3.21
N MET A 127 -4.42 -9.83 -3.51
CA MET A 127 -4.26 -9.35 -4.88
C MET A 127 -2.85 -9.62 -5.42
N ILE A 128 -1.83 -9.49 -4.57
CA ILE A 128 -0.44 -9.84 -4.87
C ILE A 128 -0.21 -11.34 -4.67
#